data_AF-A0A0P4WI26-F1
#
_entry.id   AF-A0A0P4WI26-F1
#
_cell.length_a   1.000
_cell.length_b   1.000
_cell.length_c   1.000
_cell.angle_alpha   90.00
_cell.angle_beta   90.00
_cell.angle_gamma   90.00
#
_symmetry.space_group_name_H-M   'P 1'
#
loop_
_entity.id
_entity.type
_entity.pdbx_description
1 polymer ?
#
loop_
_entity_poly.entity_id
_entity_poly.type
_entity_poly.pdbx_seq_one_letter_code
_entity_poly.pdbx_strand_id
1 'polypeptide(L)'
;MMVRYEDMGLKPEEKAKEIFKFLGLSYNKYVSTYVKEHTTLYKKPKKRKDAYGTFRDSKATIFAWRGALNYEAVVTIQDKCQEPLQRLGLRSFDSEDEYLNTTMSVLLHE
;
A
#
# COMPACT_ATOMS: atom_id res chain seq x y z
N MET A 1 17.89 3.08 -4.80
CA MET A 1 16.48 3.01 -5.23
C MET A 1 15.63 3.43 -4.04
N MET A 2 14.62 4.30 -4.23
CA MET A 2 13.61 4.57 -3.22
C MET A 2 12.47 3.56 -3.38
N VAL A 3 11.99 2.98 -2.28
CA VAL A 3 10.87 2.03 -2.28
C VAL A 3 9.79 2.56 -1.35
N ARG A 4 8.58 2.77 -1.88
CA ARG A 4 7.41 3.11 -1.08
C ARG A 4 6.58 1.87 -0.78
N TYR A 5 6.02 1.81 0.41
CA TYR A 5 5.19 0.68 0.85
C TYR A 5 3.96 0.51 -0.05
N GLU A 6 3.38 1.63 -0.49
CA GLU A 6 2.19 1.69 -1.32
C GLU A 6 2.47 1.16 -2.73
N ASP A 7 3.63 1.49 -3.31
CA ASP A 7 4.03 0.97 -4.63
C ASP A 7 4.19 -0.55 -4.59
N MET A 8 4.79 -1.09 -3.52
CA MET A 8 4.92 -2.53 -3.29
C MET A 8 3.56 -3.21 -3.13
N GLY A 9 2.59 -2.52 -2.52
CA GLY A 9 1.24 -3.05 -2.35
C GLY A 9 0.38 -2.99 -3.61
N LEU A 10 0.51 -1.93 -4.40
CA LEU A 10 -0.24 -1.70 -5.65
C LEU A 10 0.33 -2.49 -6.83
N LYS A 11 1.66 -2.52 -6.95
CA LYS A 11 2.39 -3.07 -8.09
C LYS A 11 3.49 -4.05 -7.63
N PRO A 12 3.16 -5.11 -6.87
CA PRO A 12 4.15 -5.99 -6.24
C PRO A 12 5.12 -6.62 -7.24
N GLU A 13 4.61 -7.11 -8.37
CA GLU A 13 5.42 -7.76 -9.42
C GLU A 13 6.39 -6.79 -10.10
N GLU A 14 5.93 -5.57 -10.40
CA GLU A 14 6.75 -4.52 -11.04
C GLU A 14 7.86 -4.06 -10.09
N LYS A 15 7.50 -3.74 -8.84
CA LYS A 15 8.47 -3.26 -7.85
C LYS A 15 9.44 -4.33 -7.41
N ALA A 16 9.03 -5.59 -7.34
CA ALA A 16 9.96 -6.69 -7.11
C ALA A 16 11.01 -6.81 -8.23
N LYS A 17 10.61 -6.68 -9.50
CA LYS A 17 11.56 -6.67 -10.63
C LYS A 17 12.55 -5.52 -10.55
N GLU A 18 12.08 -4.32 -10.22
CA GLU A 18 12.95 -3.14 -10.05
C GLU A 18 13.97 -3.36 -8.91
N ILE A 19 13.53 -3.91 -7.77
CA ILE A 19 14.41 -4.23 -6.63
C ILE A 19 15.46 -5.27 -7.05
N PHE A 20 15.06 -6.35 -7.71
CA PHE A 20 15.99 -7.37 -8.18
C PHE A 20 17.03 -6.80 -9.15
N LYS A 21 16.59 -5.97 -10.09
CA LYS A 21 17.48 -5.25 -11.02
C LYS A 21 18.46 -4.34 -10.28
N PHE A 22 17.97 -3.58 -9.29
CA PHE A 22 18.81 -2.68 -8.47
C PHE A 22 19.88 -3.46 -7.70
N LEU A 23 19.55 -4.66 -7.21
CA LEU A 23 20.49 -5.54 -6.48
C LEU A 23 21.40 -6.38 -7.40
N GLY A 24 21.25 -6.31 -8.73
CA GLY A 24 21.99 -7.15 -9.67
C GLY A 24 21.60 -8.64 -9.61
N LEU A 25 20.39 -8.95 -9.14
CA LEU A 25 19.86 -10.30 -9.00
C LEU A 25 18.97 -10.68 -10.19
N SER A 26 18.91 -11.97 -10.52
CA SER A 26 18.02 -12.47 -11.57
C SER A 26 16.59 -12.65 -11.08
N TYR A 27 15.64 -11.99 -11.75
CA TYR A 27 14.21 -12.17 -11.49
C TYR A 27 13.68 -13.33 -12.34
N ASN A 28 13.48 -14.49 -11.72
CA ASN A 28 13.06 -15.71 -12.41
C ASN A 28 11.60 -16.09 -12.08
N LYS A 29 11.10 -17.15 -12.75
CA LYS A 29 9.72 -17.62 -12.59
C LYS A 29 9.36 -17.98 -11.13
N TYR A 30 10.30 -18.51 -10.35
CA TYR A 30 10.04 -18.91 -8.97
C TYR A 30 9.82 -17.70 -8.06
N VAL A 31 10.59 -16.64 -8.29
CA VAL A 31 10.40 -15.35 -7.61
C VAL A 31 9.05 -14.75 -7.98
N SER A 32 8.71 -14.73 -9.27
CA SER A 32 7.41 -14.22 -9.75
C SER A 32 6.23 -14.97 -9.13
N THR A 33 6.29 -16.30 -9.09
CA THR A 33 5.27 -17.13 -8.43
C THR A 33 5.17 -16.77 -6.94
N TYR A 34 6.30 -16.68 -6.24
CA TYR A 34 6.32 -16.33 -4.82
C TYR A 34 5.70 -14.96 -4.55
N VAL A 35 6.16 -13.92 -5.27
CA VAL A 35 5.62 -12.55 -5.13
C VAL A 35 4.12 -12.59 -5.33
N LYS A 36 3.65 -13.17 -6.44
CA LYS A 36 2.23 -13.25 -6.75
C LYS A 36 1.42 -13.98 -5.68
N GLU A 37 1.84 -15.17 -5.25
CA GLU A 37 1.10 -15.98 -4.27
C GLU A 37 1.05 -15.34 -2.87
N HIS A 38 2.10 -14.62 -2.49
CA HIS A 38 2.22 -14.03 -1.16
C HIS A 38 1.64 -12.62 -1.07
N THR A 39 1.56 -11.87 -2.18
CA THR A 39 1.02 -10.49 -2.20
C THR A 39 -0.42 -10.39 -2.71
N THR A 40 -0.92 -11.42 -3.40
CA THR A 40 -2.30 -11.50 -3.88
C THR A 40 -3.01 -12.71 -3.27
N LEU A 41 -4.09 -12.47 -2.52
CA LEU A 41 -4.88 -13.57 -1.99
C LEU A 41 -5.82 -14.10 -3.08
N TYR A 42 -5.43 -15.20 -3.74
CA TYR A 42 -6.37 -15.98 -4.57
C TYR A 42 -7.42 -16.73 -3.75
N LYS A 43 -7.18 -16.94 -2.45
CA LYS A 43 -8.11 -17.59 -1.51
C LYS A 43 -8.15 -16.79 -0.21
N LYS A 44 -9.36 -16.44 0.26
CA LYS A 44 -9.56 -15.80 1.58
C LYS A 44 -8.95 -16.71 2.65
N PRO A 45 -7.93 -16.29 3.40
CA PRO A 45 -7.41 -17.10 4.49
C PRO A 45 -8.53 -17.26 5.52
N LYS A 46 -8.79 -18.50 5.92
CA LYS A 46 -9.57 -18.79 7.13
C LYS A 46 -8.92 -17.99 8.27
N LYS A 47 -9.62 -16.96 8.78
CA LYS A 47 -9.25 -16.07 9.91
C LYS A 47 -7.75 -16.09 10.24
N ARG A 48 -6.99 -15.13 9.71
CA ARG A 48 -5.54 -14.99 9.96
C ARG A 48 -5.28 -14.96 11.48
N LYS A 49 -4.74 -16.06 12.01
CA LYS A 49 -4.23 -16.16 13.39
C LYS A 49 -2.74 -15.82 13.49
N ASP A 50 -2.05 -15.63 12.36
CA ASP A 50 -0.61 -15.42 12.32
C ASP A 50 -0.26 -13.98 11.91
N ALA A 51 0.17 -13.20 12.91
CA ALA A 51 0.66 -11.83 12.72
C ALA A 51 1.92 -11.77 11.83
N TYR A 52 2.68 -12.86 11.75
CA TYR A 52 3.95 -12.95 11.02
C TYR A 52 3.86 -13.73 9.71
N GLY A 53 2.66 -14.19 9.33
CA GLY A 53 2.45 -14.93 8.09
C GLY A 53 2.77 -14.07 6.86
N THR A 54 3.44 -14.66 5.87
CA THR A 54 3.91 -13.99 4.65
C THR A 54 2.84 -13.83 3.57
N PHE A 55 1.61 -14.30 3.82
CA PHE A 55 0.47 -14.14 2.91
C PHE A 55 -0.34 -12.89 3.27
N ARG A 56 -0.45 -11.96 2.32
CA ARG A 56 -1.22 -10.71 2.45
C ARG A 56 -2.02 -10.42 1.18
N ASP A 57 -3.13 -9.71 1.33
CA ASP A 57 -3.76 -9.02 0.20
C ASP A 57 -3.24 -7.61 0.28
N SER A 58 -2.17 -7.36 -0.47
CA SER A 58 -1.37 -6.15 -0.27
C SER A 58 -2.17 -4.93 -0.68
N LYS A 59 -2.93 -5.01 -1.79
CA LYS A 59 -3.80 -3.94 -2.28
C LYS A 59 -4.92 -3.59 -1.28
N ALA A 60 -5.51 -4.59 -0.61
CA ALA A 60 -6.51 -4.32 0.42
C ALA A 60 -5.91 -3.75 1.72
N THR A 61 -4.64 -4.05 2.01
CA THR A 61 -4.00 -3.69 3.29
C THR A 61 -3.46 -2.25 3.28
N ILE A 62 -2.89 -1.79 2.16
CA ILE A 62 -2.19 -0.49 2.08
C ILE A 62 -3.06 0.72 2.47
N PHE A 63 -4.36 0.70 2.16
CA PHE A 63 -5.29 1.79 2.48
C PHE A 63 -6.36 1.40 3.50
N ALA A 64 -6.16 0.29 4.23
CA ALA A 64 -7.10 -0.21 5.22
C ALA A 64 -7.39 0.81 6.34
N TRP A 65 -6.46 1.72 6.61
CA TRP A 65 -6.62 2.79 7.58
C TRP A 65 -7.81 3.72 7.25
N ARG A 66 -8.18 3.87 5.97
CA ARG A 66 -9.36 4.67 5.57
C ARG A 66 -10.68 4.11 6.09
N GLY A 67 -10.73 2.81 6.39
CA GLY A 67 -11.88 2.17 7.03
C GLY A 67 -11.78 2.14 8.56
N ALA A 68 -10.61 2.46 9.13
CA ALA A 68 -10.37 2.42 10.57
C ALA A 68 -10.44 3.80 11.23
N LEU A 69 -10.14 4.86 10.47
CA LEU A 69 -10.16 6.24 10.94
C LEU A 69 -11.41 6.96 10.43
N ASN A 70 -12.06 7.73 11.31
CA ASN A 70 -13.11 8.66 10.91
C ASN A 70 -12.50 9.96 10.38
N TYR A 71 -13.32 10.81 9.75
CA TYR A 71 -12.85 12.04 9.15
C TYR A 71 -12.23 13.02 10.16
N GLU A 72 -12.78 13.12 11.37
CA GLU A 72 -12.22 13.97 12.45
C GLU A 72 -10.77 13.59 12.82
N ALA A 73 -10.47 12.29 12.93
CA ALA A 73 -9.11 11.83 13.17
C ALA A 73 -8.19 12.16 11.98
N VAL A 74 -8.69 12.07 10.75
CA VAL A 74 -7.93 12.42 9.54
C VAL A 74 -7.62 13.91 9.49
N VAL A 75 -8.59 14.77 9.81
CA VAL A 75 -8.38 16.23 9.93
C VAL A 75 -7.30 16.53 10.97
N THR A 76 -7.39 15.90 12.15
CA THR A 76 -6.38 16.08 13.20
C THR A 76 -4.98 15.67 12.73
N ILE A 77 -4.88 14.56 11.99
CA ILE A 77 -3.60 14.08 11.47
C ILE A 77 -3.06 15.02 10.38
N GLN A 78 -3.89 15.44 9.40
CA GLN A 78 -3.41 16.29 8.32
C GLN A 78 -3.00 17.69 8.80
N ASP A 79 -3.66 18.22 9.83
CA ASP A 79 -3.30 19.50 10.45
C ASP A 79 -1.94 19.44 11.15
N LYS A 80 -1.60 18.31 11.77
CA LYS A 80 -0.31 18.11 12.46
C LYS A 80 0.81 17.65 11.54
N CYS A 81 0.46 16.91 10.48
CA CYS A 81 1.40 16.22 9.60
C CYS A 81 1.40 16.80 8.18
N GLN A 82 0.96 18.05 7.97
CA GLN A 82 0.84 18.67 6.66
C GLN A 82 2.12 18.56 5.84
N GLU A 83 3.26 18.96 6.41
CA GLU A 83 4.55 18.91 5.72
C GLU A 83 5.00 17.47 5.40
N PRO A 84 5.00 16.51 6.36
CA PRO A 84 5.27 15.11 6.05
C PRO A 84 4.38 14.52 4.95
N LEU A 85 3.07 14.75 5.00
CA LEU A 85 2.13 14.24 4.00
C LEU A 85 2.46 14.80 2.60
N GLN A 86 2.73 16.09 2.51
CA GLN A 86 3.14 16.72 1.25
C GLN A 86 4.45 16.15 0.71
N ARG A 87 5.48 16.01 1.56
CA ARG A 87 6.78 15.46 1.18
C ARG A 87 6.69 13.99 0.73
N LEU A 88 5.76 13.23 1.31
CA LEU A 88 5.50 11.83 0.93
C LEU A 88 4.56 11.71 -0.29
N GLY A 89 3.98 12.81 -0.77
CA GLY A 89 3.03 12.81 -1.87
C GLY A 89 1.69 12.16 -1.51
N LEU A 90 1.28 12.27 -0.24
CA LEU A 90 -0.01 11.80 0.26
C LEU A 90 -1.05 12.92 0.18
N ARG A 91 -2.26 12.58 -0.26
CA ARG A 91 -3.39 13.49 -0.39
C ARG A 91 -3.93 13.88 0.99
N SER A 92 -4.14 15.19 1.17
CA SER A 92 -5.05 15.74 2.19
C SER A 92 -6.46 15.82 1.63
N PHE A 93 -7.46 15.63 2.48
CA PHE A 93 -8.87 15.68 2.09
C PHE A 93 -9.48 16.96 2.64
N ASP A 94 -10.20 17.70 1.79
CA ASP A 94 -10.77 19.00 2.16
C ASP A 94 -12.19 18.87 2.73
N SER A 95 -12.85 17.74 2.46
CA SER A 95 -14.17 17.42 3.00
C SER A 95 -14.32 15.94 3.34
N GLU A 96 -15.31 15.63 4.18
CA GLU A 96 -15.67 14.25 4.52
C GLU A 96 -16.09 13.47 3.27
N ASP A 97 -16.83 14.09 2.34
CA ASP A 97 -17.26 13.47 1.09
C ASP A 97 -16.05 13.03 0.23
N GLU A 98 -15.01 13.86 0.14
CA GLU A 98 -13.76 13.48 -0.53
C GLU A 98 -13.05 12.32 0.18
N TYR A 99 -12.99 12.36 1.51
CA TYR A 99 -12.38 11.29 2.30
C TYR A 99 -13.13 9.96 2.18
N LEU A 100 -14.45 9.98 2.08
CA LEU A 100 -15.27 8.78 1.90
C LEU A 100 -15.27 8.27 0.45
N ASN A 101 -14.87 9.09 -0.51
CA ASN A 101 -14.75 8.68 -1.90
C ASN A 101 -13.54 7.74 -2.12
N THR A 102 -13.80 6.44 -2.11
CA THR A 102 -12.77 5.40 -2.30
C THR A 102 -12.19 5.32 -3.71
N THR A 103 -12.81 6.00 -4.69
CA THR A 103 -12.26 6.11 -6.04
C THR A 103 -11.16 7.18 -6.11
N MET A 104 -11.10 8.10 -5.14
CA MET A 104 -10.04 9.09 -5.05
C MET A 104 -8.74 8.46 -4.54
N SER A 105 -7.69 8.57 -5.36
CA SER A 105 -6.35 8.10 -5.00
C SER A 105 -5.79 8.85 -3.81
N VAL A 106 -5.16 8.11 -2.89
CA VAL A 106 -4.42 8.67 -1.74
C VAL A 106 -3.06 9.22 -2.18
N LEU A 107 -2.51 8.73 -3.29
CA LEU A 107 -1.20 9.13 -3.80
C LEU A 107 -1.35 10.25 -4.83
N LEU A 108 -0.54 11.31 -4.70
CA LEU A 108 -0.57 12.48 -5.59
C LEU A 108 0.31 12.32 -6.85
N HIS A 109 1.28 11.42 -6.82
CA HIS A 109 2.18 11.15 -7.95
C HIS A 109 2.19 9.65 -8.25
N GLU A 110 1.69 9.29 -9.43
CA GLU A 110 1.76 7.94 -10.03
C GLU A 110 2.85 7.84 -11.08
#